data_AF-A0A949J6R1-F1
#
_entry.id   AF-A0A949J6R1-F1
#
_cell.length_a   1.000
_cell.length_b   1.000
_cell.length_c   1.000
_cell.angle_alpha   90.00
_cell.angle_beta   90.00
_cell.angle_gamma   90.00
#
_symmetry.space_group_name_H-M   'P 1'
#
loop_
_entity.id
_entity.type
_entity.pdbx_description
1 polymer ?
#
loop_
_entity_poly.entity_id
_entity_poly.type
_entity_poly.pdbx_seq_one_letter_code
_entity_poly.pdbx_strand_id
1 'polypeptide(L)'
;MDPQSRSVRSFATGPLEGVALALYFVLLPYVLETKWRSSYSTTDGVVMRDLLVGLGIFWIVFLALLIAYVHQLRHRRTLPGNGCAWLASLVIAALPFLVTSSADAAPSAHLGSRAVAATRVTDARPLPPAHEPIPSLPAASHVALFAAALTAKGRRDRLRRARDFDDDDLDALARRLRDTDDRMIAQLRDVIGSARDGQSVVDDDATQVEGRVDFDPVVVSVLERREGALELGYAREGGSLPVDLSWSAAELSSRVIALHDGSVTFAHGDNELMRALARRRDLSNMVVYLGDPNDLDEELRGLCVTLRAARGTSGAREPYAPHVRVELLRAYPQVQGLHEDFTATLRRRSIEMVAYLAMHAGEPVTGDRLRTRVLSHANVDASKTTLNNTASSVRRGLGGDAAGPFLEPVSSGLYRVRDVALDVADFHRLVARGRAGQGEGAVALYVEALRLVHGEPLASVLKGFEWFTFEGHRAQLQRDGEWVALALHDAALAAEDVETAFWALRQGLLLDPDSDVLLDALGRVPRLRQFRGDGAGAAQHQSVGPGRAVAMSWAFERFGR
;
A
#
# COMPACT_ATOMS: atom_id res chain seq x y z
N MET A 1 6.00 -24.74 -52.28
CA MET A 1 4.69 -25.23 -52.75
C MET A 1 3.96 -25.82 -51.57
N ASP A 2 2.95 -25.11 -51.08
CA ASP A 2 1.78 -25.65 -50.36
C ASP A 2 0.93 -26.54 -51.32
N PRO A 3 -0.15 -27.26 -50.91
CA PRO A 3 -0.88 -27.23 -49.62
C PRO A 3 -1.46 -28.59 -49.09
N GLN A 4 -1.98 -28.55 -47.84
CA GLN A 4 -3.22 -29.17 -47.29
C GLN A 4 -3.43 -30.71 -47.32
N SER A 5 -4.02 -31.38 -46.31
CA SER A 5 -5.21 -30.98 -45.54
C SER A 5 -5.33 -31.68 -44.16
N ARG A 6 -5.94 -30.92 -43.23
CA ARG A 6 -6.45 -31.31 -41.92
C ARG A 6 -7.95 -31.69 -42.01
N SER A 7 -8.41 -32.32 -40.93
CA SER A 7 -9.75 -32.23 -40.32
C SER A 7 -10.75 -33.30 -40.71
N VAL A 8 -11.21 -34.07 -39.72
CA VAL A 8 -12.60 -34.06 -39.23
C VAL A 8 -12.58 -34.52 -37.77
N ARG A 9 -12.98 -33.64 -36.83
CA ARG A 9 -13.73 -33.95 -35.59
C ARG A 9 -13.89 -32.68 -34.75
N SER A 10 -14.88 -31.86 -35.12
CA SER A 10 -15.50 -30.88 -34.22
C SER A 10 -16.94 -30.65 -34.64
N PHE A 11 -17.86 -31.44 -34.10
CA PHE A 11 -19.30 -31.14 -34.12
C PHE A 11 -19.92 -31.86 -32.91
N ALA A 12 -19.84 -31.24 -31.72
CA ALA A 12 -20.58 -31.73 -30.54
C ALA A 12 -20.76 -30.70 -29.41
N THR A 13 -20.79 -29.39 -29.70
CA THR A 13 -21.06 -28.36 -28.66
C THR A 13 -22.14 -27.33 -29.07
N GLY A 14 -22.98 -27.64 -30.06
CA GLY A 14 -24.04 -26.75 -30.54
C GLY A 14 -25.43 -26.79 -29.86
N PRO A 15 -25.90 -27.88 -29.20
CA PRO A 15 -27.32 -27.94 -28.82
C PRO A 15 -27.66 -27.32 -27.46
N LEU A 16 -26.71 -27.23 -26.51
CA LEU A 16 -27.02 -26.80 -25.14
C LEU A 16 -27.24 -25.28 -25.01
N GLU A 17 -26.45 -24.47 -25.72
CA GLU A 17 -26.60 -23.01 -25.71
C GLU A 17 -27.91 -22.57 -26.38
N GLY A 18 -28.34 -23.26 -27.45
CA GLY A 18 -29.62 -23.00 -28.12
C GLY A 18 -30.83 -23.32 -27.25
N VAL A 19 -30.77 -24.38 -26.45
CA VAL A 19 -31.84 -24.77 -25.51
C VAL A 19 -31.94 -23.79 -24.35
N ALA A 20 -30.81 -23.32 -23.80
CA ALA A 20 -30.79 -22.31 -22.75
C ALA A 20 -31.40 -20.97 -23.23
N LEU A 21 -31.08 -20.55 -24.46
CA LEU A 21 -31.65 -19.36 -25.06
C LEU A 21 -33.17 -19.51 -25.29
N ALA A 22 -33.62 -20.66 -25.80
CA ALA A 22 -35.04 -20.94 -26.01
C ALA A 22 -35.84 -20.95 -24.70
N LEU A 23 -35.28 -21.54 -23.63
CA LEU A 23 -35.86 -21.50 -22.29
C LEU A 23 -36.01 -20.06 -21.77
N TYR A 24 -34.98 -19.22 -21.96
CA TYR A 24 -35.02 -17.82 -21.57
C TYR A 24 -36.12 -17.02 -22.29
N PHE A 25 -36.33 -17.29 -23.59
CA PHE A 25 -37.37 -16.64 -24.38
C PHE A 25 -38.80 -16.99 -23.94
N VAL A 26 -39.01 -18.19 -23.37
CA VAL A 26 -40.33 -18.65 -22.93
C VAL A 26 -40.60 -18.31 -21.47
N LEU A 27 -39.58 -18.39 -20.60
CA LEU A 27 -39.73 -18.18 -19.16
C LEU A 27 -39.91 -16.69 -18.80
N LEU A 28 -39.27 -15.77 -19.51
CA LEU A 28 -39.29 -14.36 -19.13
C LEU A 28 -40.68 -13.69 -19.30
N PRO A 29 -41.42 -13.92 -20.40
CA PRO A 29 -42.81 -13.45 -20.53
C PRO A 29 -43.73 -14.08 -19.49
N TYR A 30 -43.51 -15.36 -19.16
CA TYR A 30 -44.28 -16.09 -18.16
C TYR A 30 -44.08 -15.52 -16.75
N VAL A 31 -42.84 -15.17 -16.38
CA VAL A 31 -42.52 -14.53 -15.09
C VAL A 31 -43.10 -13.11 -15.01
N LEU A 32 -43.03 -12.34 -16.11
CA LEU A 32 -43.67 -11.02 -16.20
C LEU A 32 -45.18 -11.12 -15.93
N GLU A 33 -45.89 -12.04 -16.58
CA GLU A 33 -47.34 -12.16 -16.41
C GLU A 33 -47.73 -12.65 -15.01
N THR A 34 -47.04 -13.68 -14.50
CA THR A 34 -47.35 -14.26 -13.18
C THR A 34 -47.07 -13.28 -12.04
N LYS A 35 -45.96 -12.53 -12.10
CA LYS A 35 -45.63 -11.52 -11.08
C LYS A 35 -46.44 -10.24 -11.24
N TRP A 36 -46.84 -9.87 -12.46
CA TRP A 36 -47.76 -8.75 -12.69
C TRP A 36 -49.12 -9.00 -12.03
N ARG A 37 -49.68 -10.20 -12.18
CA ARG A 37 -50.95 -10.58 -11.50
C ARG A 37 -50.81 -10.56 -9.97
N SER A 38 -49.68 -11.04 -9.44
CA SER A 38 -49.39 -11.03 -8.00
C SER A 38 -49.26 -9.60 -7.43
N SER A 39 -48.76 -8.66 -8.22
CA SER A 39 -48.58 -7.26 -7.82
C SER A 39 -49.89 -6.48 -7.54
N TYR A 40 -51.05 -7.04 -7.87
CA TYR A 40 -52.35 -6.46 -7.48
C TYR A 40 -52.78 -6.81 -6.06
N SER A 41 -52.14 -7.79 -5.42
CA SER A 41 -52.50 -8.29 -4.09
C SER A 41 -51.62 -7.75 -2.95
N THR A 42 -50.56 -7.00 -3.25
CA THR A 42 -49.55 -6.55 -2.28
C THR A 42 -49.57 -5.04 -2.12
N THR A 43 -49.46 -4.56 -0.87
CA THR A 43 -49.61 -3.16 -0.47
C THR A 43 -48.55 -2.21 -1.07
N ASP A 44 -47.39 -2.74 -1.46
CA ASP A 44 -46.31 -2.01 -2.17
C ASP A 44 -46.29 -2.31 -3.69
N GLY A 45 -47.47 -2.46 -4.29
CA GLY A 45 -47.61 -2.86 -5.70
C GLY A 45 -47.11 -1.86 -6.74
N VAL A 46 -46.85 -0.59 -6.39
CA VAL A 46 -46.44 0.45 -7.35
C VAL A 46 -45.00 0.25 -7.80
N VAL A 47 -44.07 0.08 -6.86
CA VAL A 47 -42.64 -0.10 -7.16
C VAL A 47 -42.39 -1.41 -7.92
N MET A 48 -43.13 -2.46 -7.58
CA MET A 48 -43.05 -3.76 -8.27
C MET A 48 -43.55 -3.66 -9.72
N ARG A 49 -44.61 -2.86 -9.99
CA ARG A 49 -45.10 -2.63 -11.36
C ARG A 49 -44.11 -1.81 -12.18
N ASP A 50 -43.52 -0.76 -11.61
CA ASP A 50 -42.54 0.06 -12.32
C ASP A 50 -41.30 -0.77 -12.72
N LEU A 51 -40.85 -1.68 -11.86
CA LEU A 51 -39.78 -2.64 -12.18
C LEU A 51 -40.18 -3.64 -13.26
N LEU A 52 -41.41 -4.18 -13.21
CA LEU A 52 -41.91 -5.10 -14.24
C LEU A 52 -42.11 -4.41 -15.59
N VAL A 53 -42.55 -3.15 -15.61
CA VAL A 53 -42.62 -2.33 -16.83
C VAL A 53 -41.22 -2.11 -17.40
N GLY A 54 -40.24 -1.76 -16.56
CA GLY A 54 -38.84 -1.62 -16.96
C GLY A 54 -38.27 -2.91 -17.58
N LEU A 55 -38.54 -4.05 -16.95
CA LEU A 55 -38.11 -5.36 -17.45
C LEU A 55 -38.79 -5.73 -18.78
N GLY A 56 -40.08 -5.41 -18.93
CA GLY A 56 -40.81 -5.61 -20.18
C GLY A 56 -40.28 -4.76 -21.34
N ILE A 57 -40.02 -3.48 -21.10
CA ILE A 57 -39.41 -2.56 -22.09
C ILE A 57 -38.03 -3.07 -22.50
N PHE A 58 -37.21 -3.46 -21.53
CA PHE A 58 -35.88 -4.04 -21.80
C PHE A 58 -35.97 -5.27 -22.69
N TRP A 59 -36.92 -6.18 -22.42
CA TRP A 59 -37.10 -7.40 -23.21
C TRP A 59 -37.54 -7.10 -24.66
N ILE A 60 -38.42 -6.11 -24.86
CA ILE A 60 -38.84 -5.67 -26.20
C ILE A 60 -37.66 -5.08 -26.99
N VAL A 61 -36.85 -4.22 -26.35
CA VAL A 61 -35.64 -3.64 -26.98
C VAL A 61 -34.65 -4.74 -27.35
N PHE A 62 -34.45 -5.72 -26.47
CA PHE A 62 -33.61 -6.88 -26.75
C PHE A 62 -34.12 -7.69 -27.95
N LEU A 63 -35.43 -7.96 -28.02
CA LEU A 63 -36.03 -8.68 -29.14
C LEU A 63 -35.87 -7.91 -30.47
N ALA A 64 -36.06 -6.59 -30.45
CA ALA A 64 -35.88 -5.76 -31.63
C ALA A 64 -34.42 -5.76 -32.13
N LEU A 65 -33.46 -5.70 -31.21
CA LEU A 65 -32.02 -5.80 -31.54
C LEU A 65 -31.66 -7.18 -32.10
N LEU A 66 -32.22 -8.25 -31.54
CA LEU A 66 -32.00 -9.61 -32.04
C LEU A 66 -32.57 -9.78 -33.45
N ILE A 67 -33.79 -9.28 -33.71
CA ILE A 67 -34.40 -9.31 -35.06
C ILE A 67 -33.56 -8.50 -36.04
N ALA A 68 -33.12 -7.29 -35.66
CA ALA A 68 -32.25 -6.46 -36.49
C ALA A 68 -30.92 -7.17 -36.81
N TYR A 69 -30.35 -7.87 -35.83
CA TYR A 69 -29.10 -8.63 -35.99
C TYR A 69 -29.27 -9.84 -36.92
N VAL A 70 -30.36 -10.62 -36.75
CA VAL A 70 -30.69 -11.74 -37.64
C VAL A 70 -30.98 -11.25 -39.07
N HIS A 71 -31.65 -10.10 -39.20
CA HIS A 71 -31.91 -9.47 -40.49
C HIS A 71 -30.61 -9.01 -41.18
N GLN A 72 -29.69 -8.42 -40.43
CA GLN A 72 -28.36 -8.03 -40.90
C GLN A 72 -27.50 -9.24 -41.29
N LEU A 73 -27.56 -10.34 -40.54
CA LEU A 73 -26.88 -11.60 -40.88
C LEU A 73 -27.43 -12.21 -42.18
N ARG A 74 -28.74 -12.10 -42.42
CA ARG A 74 -29.37 -12.57 -43.67
C ARG A 74 -28.99 -11.71 -44.88
N HIS A 75 -28.72 -10.42 -44.68
CA HIS A 75 -28.35 -9.47 -45.74
C HIS A 75 -26.85 -9.16 -45.69
N ARG A 76 -26.02 -10.14 -46.09
CA ARG A 76 -24.53 -10.12 -46.13
C ARG A 76 -23.87 -8.72 -46.12
N ARG A 77 -23.68 -8.14 -44.93
CA ARG A 77 -22.70 -7.09 -44.63
C ARG A 77 -22.02 -7.40 -43.30
N THR A 78 -20.74 -7.09 -43.23
CA THR A 78 -19.76 -7.41 -42.18
C THR A 78 -20.25 -7.07 -40.76
N LEU A 79 -20.04 -8.01 -39.83
CA LEU A 79 -20.38 -7.90 -38.41
C LEU A 79 -19.35 -7.02 -37.65
N PRO A 80 -19.78 -6.04 -36.82
CA PRO A 80 -18.92 -5.46 -35.79
C PRO A 80 -18.80 -6.42 -34.60
N GLY A 81 -17.57 -6.73 -34.20
CA GLY A 81 -17.20 -7.87 -33.34
C GLY A 81 -17.58 -7.81 -31.85
N ASN A 82 -18.56 -7.00 -31.41
CA ASN A 82 -18.83 -6.79 -29.98
C ASN A 82 -20.30 -6.98 -29.54
N GLY A 83 -21.19 -7.47 -30.41
CA GLY A 83 -22.61 -7.61 -30.06
C GLY A 83 -22.93 -8.88 -29.29
N CYS A 84 -22.89 -8.86 -27.96
CA CYS A 84 -23.72 -9.65 -27.01
C CYS A 84 -23.07 -9.80 -25.61
N ALA A 85 -21.78 -9.50 -25.45
CA ALA A 85 -21.09 -9.65 -24.16
C ALA A 85 -21.67 -8.76 -23.04
N TRP A 86 -22.16 -7.56 -23.37
CA TRP A 86 -22.76 -6.67 -22.37
C TRP A 86 -24.11 -7.17 -21.83
N LEU A 87 -24.79 -8.05 -22.57
CA LEU A 87 -26.15 -8.51 -22.28
C LEU A 87 -26.13 -9.66 -21.27
N ALA A 88 -25.12 -10.52 -21.32
CA ALA A 88 -24.86 -11.53 -20.30
C ALA A 88 -24.52 -10.88 -18.95
N SER A 89 -23.73 -9.81 -18.94
CA SER A 89 -23.35 -9.09 -17.72
C SER A 89 -24.54 -8.41 -17.03
N LEU A 90 -25.53 -7.93 -17.79
CA LEU A 90 -26.69 -7.24 -17.24
C LEU A 90 -27.74 -8.20 -16.66
N VAL A 91 -27.87 -9.41 -17.22
CA VAL A 91 -28.72 -10.49 -16.67
C VAL A 91 -28.13 -11.06 -15.37
N ILE A 92 -26.80 -11.20 -15.30
CA ILE A 92 -26.09 -11.64 -14.09
C ILE A 92 -26.22 -10.58 -12.97
N ALA A 93 -26.22 -9.29 -13.31
CA ALA A 93 -26.39 -8.20 -12.35
C ALA A 93 -27.81 -8.11 -11.74
N ALA A 94 -28.84 -8.63 -12.42
CA ALA A 94 -30.23 -8.56 -11.96
C ALA A 94 -30.66 -9.79 -11.12
N LEU A 95 -29.89 -10.87 -11.14
CA LEU A 95 -30.18 -12.14 -10.46
C LEU A 95 -30.26 -12.05 -8.90
N PRO A 96 -29.49 -11.19 -8.21
CA PRO A 96 -29.58 -11.06 -6.75
C PRO A 96 -30.90 -10.46 -6.26
N PHE A 97 -31.63 -9.73 -7.10
CA PHE A 97 -32.89 -9.07 -6.71
C PHE A 97 -34.12 -9.97 -6.85
N LEU A 98 -33.97 -11.16 -7.44
CA LEU A 98 -35.07 -12.11 -7.66
C LEU A 98 -35.10 -13.25 -6.64
N VAL A 99 -34.06 -13.38 -5.82
CA VAL A 99 -33.90 -14.50 -4.88
C VAL A 99 -33.42 -13.98 -3.52
N THR A 100 -34.32 -13.39 -2.73
CA THR A 100 -34.34 -13.53 -1.26
C THR A 100 -35.58 -12.83 -0.72
N SER A 101 -36.61 -13.62 -0.39
CA SER A 101 -37.62 -13.24 0.58
C SER A 101 -37.91 -14.46 1.45
N SER A 102 -38.14 -14.18 2.74
CA SER A 102 -38.63 -15.05 3.81
C SER A 102 -37.73 -16.17 4.35
N ALA A 103 -37.19 -15.98 5.56
CA ALA A 103 -37.32 -16.93 6.68
C ALA A 103 -36.88 -16.30 8.02
N ASP A 104 -37.90 -15.99 8.81
CA ASP A 104 -38.08 -15.91 10.27
C ASP A 104 -36.98 -15.71 11.32
N ALA A 105 -37.44 -14.96 12.32
CA ALA A 105 -36.87 -14.66 13.62
C ALA A 105 -37.15 -15.74 14.68
N ALA A 106 -36.29 -15.83 15.70
CA ALA A 106 -36.69 -15.95 17.10
C ALA A 106 -35.52 -15.61 18.06
N PRO A 107 -35.79 -15.06 19.26
CA PRO A 107 -34.79 -14.49 20.16
C PRO A 107 -34.39 -15.45 21.30
N SER A 108 -33.26 -15.19 21.95
CA SER A 108 -32.95 -15.75 23.26
C SER A 108 -32.11 -14.78 24.08
N ALA A 109 -32.71 -14.31 25.18
CA ALA A 109 -32.08 -13.55 26.25
C ALA A 109 -31.24 -14.46 27.15
N HIS A 110 -30.17 -13.94 27.77
CA HIS A 110 -30.09 -13.76 29.24
C HIS A 110 -28.70 -13.29 29.71
N LEU A 111 -28.73 -12.20 30.48
CA LEU A 111 -28.00 -11.84 31.70
C LEU A 111 -26.57 -12.38 31.96
N GLY A 112 -25.69 -11.45 32.35
CA GLY A 112 -24.43 -11.75 33.03
C GLY A 112 -23.68 -10.52 33.52
N SER A 113 -24.32 -9.71 34.36
CA SER A 113 -23.70 -8.61 35.12
C SER A 113 -22.62 -9.13 36.08
N ARG A 114 -21.42 -8.53 36.04
CA ARG A 114 -20.54 -8.47 37.22
C ARG A 114 -19.58 -7.27 37.12
N ALA A 115 -19.95 -6.22 37.83
CA ALA A 115 -19.05 -5.17 38.26
C ALA A 115 -18.05 -5.71 39.31
N VAL A 116 -16.79 -5.30 39.20
CA VAL A 116 -15.84 -5.34 40.33
C VAL A 116 -15.15 -3.98 40.40
N ALA A 117 -15.09 -3.50 41.63
CA ALA A 117 -14.83 -2.15 42.05
C ALA A 117 -13.36 -1.76 41.98
N ALA A 118 -13.17 -0.45 41.83
CA ALA A 118 -11.93 0.28 42.02
C ALA A 118 -11.29 0.01 43.40
N THR A 119 -9.95 0.01 43.44
CA THR A 119 -9.21 0.23 44.68
C THR A 119 -8.14 1.27 44.41
N ARG A 120 -8.40 2.50 44.89
CA ARG A 120 -7.39 3.54 45.08
C ARG A 120 -6.48 3.10 46.23
N VAL A 121 -5.17 3.17 46.01
CA VAL A 121 -4.19 3.25 47.10
C VAL A 121 -3.48 4.58 46.96
N THR A 122 -3.85 5.50 47.84
CA THR A 122 -3.05 6.65 48.26
C THR A 122 -1.91 6.14 49.12
N ASP A 123 -0.68 6.59 48.86
CA ASP A 123 0.28 6.82 49.94
C ASP A 123 1.29 7.91 49.55
N ALA A 124 1.55 8.77 50.52
CA ALA A 124 2.31 10.00 50.41
C ALA A 124 3.53 9.98 51.34
N ARG A 125 4.66 10.45 50.80
CA ARG A 125 5.87 11.03 51.45
C ARG A 125 6.76 10.09 52.31
N PRO A 126 8.05 10.41 52.57
CA PRO A 126 8.69 11.74 52.61
C PRO A 126 10.06 11.92 51.92
N LEU A 127 10.46 13.20 51.77
CA LEU A 127 11.77 13.73 51.36
C LEU A 127 12.81 13.55 52.49
N PRO A 128 14.12 13.39 52.21
CA PRO A 128 15.13 14.34 52.75
C PRO A 128 16.36 14.50 51.80
N PRO A 129 17.47 15.12 52.24
CA PRO A 129 17.80 16.54 52.14
C PRO A 129 18.91 16.84 51.10
N ALA A 130 19.23 18.14 50.98
CA ALA A 130 20.13 18.72 50.00
C ALA A 130 21.62 18.64 50.36
N HIS A 131 22.44 18.81 49.31
CA HIS A 131 23.86 19.20 49.25
C HIS A 131 24.93 18.11 49.44
N GLU A 132 25.37 17.54 48.31
CA GLU A 132 26.78 17.23 48.05
C GLU A 132 27.17 17.61 46.61
N PRO A 133 28.43 17.98 46.34
CA PRO A 133 28.85 18.64 45.10
C PRO A 133 28.94 17.64 43.94
N ILE A 134 28.30 17.97 42.82
CA ILE A 134 28.38 17.25 41.56
C ILE A 134 29.84 17.28 41.07
N PRO A 135 30.48 16.13 40.74
CA PRO A 135 31.76 16.14 40.07
C PRO A 135 31.59 16.80 38.69
N SER A 136 32.42 17.80 38.41
CA SER A 136 32.47 18.55 37.15
C SER A 136 32.38 17.61 35.94
N LEU A 137 31.31 17.75 35.15
CA LEU A 137 31.20 17.16 33.82
C LEU A 137 32.44 17.56 33.00
N PRO A 138 33.07 16.64 32.25
CA PRO A 138 34.13 17.01 31.31
C PRO A 138 33.56 18.03 30.32
N ALA A 139 34.35 19.04 29.96
CA ALA A 139 33.97 20.05 28.97
C ALA A 139 33.44 19.34 27.71
N ALA A 140 32.16 19.52 27.40
CA ALA A 140 31.54 18.91 26.24
C ALA A 140 32.21 19.49 24.98
N SER A 141 32.67 18.62 24.06
CA SER A 141 33.22 19.05 22.76
C SER A 141 32.18 19.84 21.97
N HIS A 142 32.60 20.80 21.13
CA HIS A 142 31.69 21.60 20.32
C HIS A 142 30.87 20.72 19.36
N VAL A 143 31.45 19.63 18.87
CA VAL A 143 30.74 18.61 18.09
C VAL A 143 29.59 17.96 18.88
N ALA A 144 29.77 17.66 20.17
CA ALA A 144 28.71 17.10 21.01
C ALA A 144 27.56 18.10 21.21
N LEU A 145 27.90 19.39 21.33
CA LEU A 145 26.93 20.47 21.44
C LEU A 145 26.16 20.69 20.11
N PHE A 146 26.81 20.61 18.94
CA PHE A 146 26.13 20.68 17.64
C PHE A 146 25.18 19.49 17.42
N ALA A 147 25.63 18.30 17.76
CA ALA A 147 24.81 17.10 17.73
C ALA A 147 23.56 17.25 18.60
N ALA A 148 23.68 17.85 19.79
CA ALA A 148 22.57 18.13 20.67
C ALA A 148 21.62 19.20 20.08
N ALA A 149 22.16 20.30 19.55
CA ALA A 149 21.39 21.37 18.92
C ALA A 149 20.60 20.88 17.69
N LEU A 150 21.21 20.05 16.83
CA LEU A 150 20.53 19.41 15.70
C LEU A 150 19.41 18.47 16.16
N THR A 151 19.64 17.71 17.22
CA THR A 151 18.62 16.81 17.79
C THR A 151 17.45 17.61 18.37
N ALA A 152 17.73 18.70 19.08
CA ALA A 152 16.73 19.61 19.64
C ALA A 152 15.93 20.30 18.52
N LYS A 153 16.61 20.81 17.48
CA LYS A 153 15.98 21.42 16.31
C LYS A 153 15.13 20.42 15.52
N GLY A 154 15.61 19.20 15.29
CA GLY A 154 14.84 18.14 14.66
C GLY A 154 13.57 17.77 15.44
N ARG A 155 13.63 17.78 16.78
CA ARG A 155 12.46 17.61 17.64
C ARG A 155 11.50 18.80 17.54
N ARG A 156 12.01 20.04 17.52
CA ARG A 156 11.21 21.27 17.33
C ARG A 156 10.51 21.29 15.98
N ASP A 157 11.18 20.88 14.91
CA ASP A 157 10.59 20.80 13.56
C ASP A 157 9.50 19.72 13.48
N ARG A 158 9.63 18.61 14.23
CA ARG A 158 8.56 17.62 14.40
C ARG A 158 7.36 18.18 15.16
N LEU A 159 7.60 18.95 16.23
CA LEU A 159 6.53 19.55 17.02
C LEU A 159 5.78 20.65 16.24
N ARG A 160 6.50 21.48 15.47
CA ARG A 160 5.89 22.47 14.57
C ARG A 160 5.02 21.84 13.48
N ARG A 161 5.38 20.63 13.02
CA ARG A 161 4.55 19.83 12.09
C ARG A 161 3.27 19.33 12.75
N ALA A 162 3.28 19.03 14.05
CA ALA A 162 2.21 18.36 14.76
C ALA A 162 1.08 19.27 15.29
N ARG A 163 0.99 20.54 14.86
CA ARG A 163 0.03 21.59 15.32
C ARG A 163 -1.08 21.08 16.24
N ASP A 164 -0.89 21.26 17.55
CA ASP A 164 -1.88 21.50 18.61
C ASP A 164 -1.31 21.04 19.96
N PHE A 165 -0.55 21.90 20.63
CA PHE A 165 -0.27 21.77 22.07
C PHE A 165 -0.27 23.16 22.72
N ASP A 166 -0.79 23.22 23.95
CA ASP A 166 -0.87 24.42 24.79
C ASP A 166 0.51 25.06 24.99
N ASP A 167 0.55 26.39 24.81
CA ASP A 167 1.74 27.19 24.48
C ASP A 167 2.62 27.53 25.70
N ASP A 168 2.11 27.44 26.93
CA ASP A 168 2.72 28.16 28.06
C ASP A 168 3.85 27.39 28.80
N ASP A 169 3.73 26.07 28.95
CA ASP A 169 4.74 25.25 29.66
C ASP A 169 5.88 24.78 28.74
N LEU A 170 5.59 24.62 27.44
CA LEU A 170 6.58 24.25 26.42
C LEU A 170 7.51 25.42 26.09
N ASP A 171 7.00 26.65 26.11
CA ASP A 171 7.77 27.86 25.80
C ASP A 171 8.79 28.22 26.88
N ALA A 172 8.55 27.87 28.14
CA ALA A 172 9.51 28.14 29.22
C ALA A 172 10.74 27.23 29.15
N LEU A 173 10.56 25.96 28.77
CA LEU A 173 11.65 25.00 28.56
C LEU A 173 12.35 25.24 27.21
N ALA A 174 11.59 25.56 26.16
CA ALA A 174 12.12 25.89 24.84
C ALA A 174 12.91 27.21 24.82
N ARG A 175 12.53 28.22 25.64
CA ARG A 175 13.28 29.49 25.73
C ARG A 175 14.68 29.35 26.32
N ARG A 176 14.90 28.41 27.25
CA ARG A 176 16.25 28.15 27.81
C ARG A 176 17.16 27.37 26.85
N LEU A 177 16.59 26.64 25.89
CA LEU A 177 17.32 25.95 24.82
C LEU A 177 17.53 26.84 23.57
N ARG A 178 16.62 27.79 23.30
CA ARG A 178 16.62 28.70 22.12
C ARG A 178 17.93 29.45 21.88
N ASP A 179 18.49 30.12 22.89
CA ASP A 179 19.56 31.11 22.66
C ASP A 179 20.93 30.48 22.36
N THR A 180 21.15 29.25 22.84
CA THR A 180 22.37 28.47 22.53
C THR A 180 22.22 27.72 21.20
N ASP A 181 21.03 27.15 20.93
CA ASP A 181 20.76 26.43 19.69
C ASP A 181 20.79 27.34 18.44
N ASP A 182 20.23 28.56 18.51
CA ASP A 182 20.10 29.42 17.33
C ASP A 182 21.45 29.97 16.86
N ARG A 183 22.38 30.30 17.78
CA ARG A 183 23.77 30.67 17.43
C ARG A 183 24.54 29.50 16.83
N MET A 184 24.37 28.30 17.37
CA MET A 184 25.02 27.10 16.85
C MET A 184 24.47 26.71 15.47
N ILE A 185 23.17 26.85 15.24
CA ILE A 185 22.57 26.65 13.91
C ILE A 185 23.10 27.69 12.91
N ALA A 186 23.28 28.95 13.31
CA ALA A 186 23.88 29.98 12.45
C ALA A 186 25.35 29.69 12.10
N GLN A 187 26.14 29.15 13.04
CA GLN A 187 27.51 28.70 12.78
C GLN A 187 27.56 27.50 11.82
N LEU A 188 26.68 26.52 12.00
CA LEU A 188 26.56 25.37 11.09
C LEU A 188 26.20 25.78 9.66
N ARG A 189 25.36 26.80 9.48
CA ARG A 189 25.04 27.35 8.14
C ARG A 189 26.27 27.94 7.47
N ASP A 190 27.12 28.62 8.22
CA ASP A 190 28.31 29.26 7.68
C ASP A 190 29.36 28.23 7.25
N VAL A 191 29.54 27.16 8.05
CA VAL A 191 30.39 26.01 7.70
C VAL A 191 29.92 25.31 6.41
N ILE A 192 28.60 25.26 6.16
CA ILE A 192 28.01 24.71 4.92
C ILE A 192 28.20 25.65 3.73
N GLY A 193 28.18 26.96 3.95
CA GLY A 193 28.34 27.99 2.90
C GLY A 193 27.13 28.10 1.97
N SER A 194 27.33 28.73 0.80
CA SER A 194 26.27 29.06 -0.17
C SER A 194 26.08 28.03 -1.30
N ALA A 195 26.79 26.90 -1.25
CA ALA A 195 26.65 25.86 -2.27
C ALA A 195 25.23 25.28 -2.29
N ARG A 196 24.77 24.88 -3.49
CA ARG A 196 23.42 24.33 -3.73
C ARG A 196 23.23 22.99 -3.02
N ASP A 197 24.23 22.12 -3.03
CA ASP A 197 24.28 20.90 -2.24
C ASP A 197 25.74 20.46 -2.02
N GLY A 198 25.96 19.49 -1.12
CA GLY A 198 27.28 18.98 -0.80
C GLY A 198 27.34 18.18 0.50
N GLN A 199 28.55 17.80 0.90
CA GLN A 199 28.83 17.20 2.21
C GLN A 199 29.89 18.03 2.92
N SER A 200 29.72 18.22 4.21
CA SER A 200 30.69 18.88 5.09
C SER A 200 31.00 18.00 6.29
N VAL A 201 32.25 18.05 6.73
CA VAL A 201 32.70 17.42 7.98
C VAL A 201 32.89 18.56 8.98
N VAL A 202 32.16 18.48 10.09
CA VAL A 202 32.22 19.47 11.18
C VAL A 202 33.07 18.89 12.30
N ASP A 203 34.29 19.40 12.41
CA ASP A 203 35.24 19.08 13.48
C ASP A 203 35.36 20.26 14.44
N ASP A 204 35.95 20.05 15.63
CA ASP A 204 36.09 21.10 16.65
C ASP A 204 36.87 22.34 16.13
N ASP A 205 37.75 22.20 15.12
CA ASP A 205 38.49 23.31 14.49
C ASP A 205 37.63 24.18 13.54
N ALA A 206 36.53 23.65 13.01
CA ALA A 206 35.65 24.38 12.08
C ALA A 206 34.72 25.40 12.79
N THR A 207 34.81 25.52 14.12
CA THR A 207 33.85 26.23 14.99
C THR A 207 34.16 27.72 15.24
N GLN A 208 35.22 28.29 14.65
CA GLN A 208 35.66 29.67 14.93
C GLN A 208 35.04 30.75 14.02
N VAL A 209 33.85 30.52 13.45
CA VAL A 209 33.25 31.49 12.51
C VAL A 209 32.04 32.20 13.14
N GLU A 210 31.97 33.53 12.97
CA GLU A 210 30.83 34.35 13.40
C GLU A 210 29.64 34.09 12.46
N GLY A 211 28.57 33.49 12.98
CA GLY A 211 27.40 33.09 12.19
C GLY A 211 26.66 34.28 11.57
N ARG A 212 26.51 34.28 10.24
CA ARG A 212 25.63 35.20 9.52
C ARG A 212 24.16 34.78 9.68
N VAL A 213 23.27 35.77 9.84
CA VAL A 213 21.84 35.52 10.11
C VAL A 213 21.04 35.29 8.82
N ASP A 214 21.51 35.79 7.67
CA ASP A 214 20.78 35.79 6.41
C ASP A 214 21.36 34.75 5.43
N PHE A 215 20.63 33.66 5.21
CA PHE A 215 21.01 32.57 4.30
C PHE A 215 19.75 31.95 3.68
N ASP A 216 19.88 31.47 2.44
CA ASP A 216 18.80 30.73 1.79
C ASP A 216 18.40 29.49 2.62
N PRO A 217 17.13 29.04 2.52
CA PRO A 217 16.68 27.81 3.14
C PRO A 217 17.57 26.62 2.76
N VAL A 218 18.01 25.87 3.78
CA VAL A 218 18.83 24.66 3.60
C VAL A 218 18.32 23.52 4.49
N VAL A 219 18.31 22.32 3.93
CA VAL A 219 18.09 21.07 4.65
C VAL A 219 19.40 20.32 4.82
N VAL A 220 19.52 19.63 5.95
CA VAL A 220 20.71 18.86 6.31
C VAL A 220 20.34 17.46 6.76
N SER A 221 21.13 16.47 6.34
CA SER A 221 21.09 15.09 6.79
C SER A 221 22.31 14.80 7.67
N VAL A 222 22.11 14.06 8.76
CA VAL A 222 23.19 13.63 9.65
C VAL A 222 23.65 12.24 9.23
N LEU A 223 24.79 12.14 8.53
CA LEU A 223 25.25 10.91 7.86
C LEU A 223 25.97 9.96 8.82
N GLU A 224 27.01 10.45 9.49
CA GLU A 224 27.81 9.66 10.43
C GLU A 224 28.27 10.54 11.58
N ARG A 225 28.29 9.98 12.79
CA ARG A 225 28.90 10.61 13.98
C ARG A 225 30.13 9.80 14.36
N ARG A 226 31.31 10.37 14.15
CA ARG A 226 32.59 9.80 14.60
C ARG A 226 33.06 10.51 15.86
N GLU A 227 33.99 9.91 16.60
CA GLU A 227 34.60 10.56 17.76
C GLU A 227 35.28 11.86 17.31
N GLY A 228 34.70 13.00 17.70
CA GLY A 228 35.23 14.35 17.39
C GLY A 228 34.87 14.94 16.02
N ALA A 229 34.02 14.27 15.21
CA ALA A 229 33.65 14.73 13.87
C ALA A 229 32.18 14.40 13.54
N LEU A 230 31.46 15.35 12.94
CA LEU A 230 30.09 15.16 12.46
C LEU A 230 30.02 15.32 10.93
N GLU A 231 29.67 14.26 10.22
CA GLU A 231 29.49 14.33 8.77
C GLU A 231 28.03 14.68 8.41
N LEU A 232 27.87 15.77 7.67
CA LEU A 232 26.60 16.34 7.29
C LEU A 232 26.46 16.38 5.76
N GLY A 233 25.33 15.91 5.25
CA GLY A 233 24.91 16.21 3.88
C GLY A 233 24.00 17.43 3.89
N TYR A 234 24.11 18.33 2.91
CA TYR A 234 23.24 19.50 2.82
C TYR A 234 22.71 19.70 1.40
N ALA A 235 21.53 20.29 1.29
CA ALA A 235 20.95 20.71 0.02
C ALA A 235 19.97 21.87 0.20
N ARG A 236 19.91 22.70 -0.83
CA ARG A 236 18.98 23.80 -1.03
C ARG A 236 17.97 23.39 -2.10
N GLU A 237 16.96 24.22 -2.32
CA GLU A 237 15.98 23.99 -3.38
C GLU A 237 16.66 23.76 -4.75
N GLY A 238 16.19 22.74 -5.46
CA GLY A 238 16.80 22.23 -6.67
C GLY A 238 18.03 21.34 -6.46
N GLY A 239 18.61 21.27 -5.26
CA GLY A 239 19.79 20.47 -4.95
C GLY A 239 19.46 19.01 -4.65
N SER A 240 20.52 18.19 -4.59
CA SER A 240 20.44 16.78 -4.22
C SER A 240 21.08 16.53 -2.85
N LEU A 241 20.24 16.25 -1.85
CA LEU A 241 20.64 15.97 -0.48
C LEU A 241 21.36 14.62 -0.39
N PRO A 242 22.64 14.59 0.01
CA PRO A 242 23.32 13.33 0.29
C PRO A 242 22.69 12.67 1.52
N VAL A 243 22.29 11.41 1.39
CA VAL A 243 21.76 10.59 2.49
C VAL A 243 22.34 9.19 2.39
N ASP A 244 22.17 8.39 3.43
CA ASP A 244 22.27 6.95 3.29
C ASP A 244 20.97 6.41 2.69
N LEU A 245 21.06 5.84 1.49
CA LEU A 245 19.91 5.29 0.78
C LEU A 245 19.35 4.02 1.44
N SER A 246 20.01 3.47 2.47
CA SER A 246 19.44 2.41 3.29
C SER A 246 18.40 2.93 4.29
N TRP A 247 18.32 4.23 4.53
CA TRP A 247 17.38 4.79 5.48
C TRP A 247 15.95 4.69 4.96
N SER A 248 15.07 4.16 5.80
CA SER A 248 13.62 4.20 5.57
C SER A 248 13.10 5.64 5.49
N ALA A 249 11.92 5.85 4.90
CA ALA A 249 11.26 7.16 4.89
C ALA A 249 11.05 7.72 6.32
N ALA A 250 10.85 6.83 7.30
CA ALA A 250 10.79 7.18 8.72
C ALA A 250 12.11 7.76 9.24
N GLU A 251 13.22 7.10 8.90
CA GLU A 251 14.56 7.52 9.30
C GLU A 251 14.96 8.81 8.60
N LEU A 252 14.68 8.96 7.31
CA LEU A 252 14.87 10.21 6.56
C LEU A 252 14.10 11.37 7.21
N SER A 253 12.82 11.17 7.52
CA SER A 253 11.99 12.17 8.21
C SER A 253 12.48 12.53 9.61
N SER A 254 13.30 11.66 10.22
CA SER A 254 13.86 11.85 11.54
C SER A 254 15.26 12.48 11.52
N ARG A 255 16.05 12.21 10.48
CA ARG A 255 17.46 12.58 10.33
C ARG A 255 17.68 13.81 9.43
N VAL A 256 16.68 14.17 8.63
CA VAL A 256 16.69 15.39 7.81
C VAL A 256 16.08 16.54 8.60
N ILE A 257 16.83 17.62 8.72
CA ILE A 257 16.54 18.78 9.57
C ILE A 257 16.61 20.05 8.73
N ALA A 258 15.67 20.98 8.92
CA ALA A 258 15.79 22.31 8.33
C ALA A 258 16.73 23.15 9.19
N LEU A 259 17.83 23.63 8.62
CA LEU A 259 18.65 24.65 9.29
C LEU A 259 18.11 26.04 9.01
N HIS A 260 16.80 26.26 9.04
CA HIS A 260 16.17 27.58 8.87
C HIS A 260 14.88 27.65 9.69
N ASP A 261 14.25 28.83 9.74
CA ASP A 261 13.08 29.07 10.60
C ASP A 261 11.78 28.43 10.12
N GLY A 262 11.80 27.77 8.95
CA GLY A 262 10.68 27.00 8.43
C GLY A 262 10.80 25.49 8.65
N SER A 263 10.11 24.71 7.81
CA SER A 263 9.92 23.25 8.01
C SER A 263 10.24 22.44 6.76
N VAL A 264 10.44 21.14 6.94
CA VAL A 264 10.64 20.17 5.84
C VAL A 264 9.40 19.32 5.67
N THR A 265 8.89 19.24 4.43
CA THR A 265 7.81 18.34 4.02
C THR A 265 8.37 17.27 3.10
N PHE A 266 7.91 16.02 3.23
CA PHE A 266 8.37 14.91 2.40
C PHE A 266 7.25 14.49 1.43
N ALA A 267 7.62 14.14 0.21
CA ALA A 267 6.69 13.66 -0.81
C ALA A 267 7.20 12.35 -1.40
N HIS A 268 6.37 11.31 -1.40
CA HIS A 268 6.74 9.96 -1.87
C HIS A 268 6.39 9.72 -3.35
N GLY A 269 5.68 10.66 -3.97
CA GLY A 269 5.33 10.60 -5.38
C GLY A 269 4.79 11.94 -5.87
N ASP A 270 4.58 12.03 -7.17
CA ASP A 270 4.37 13.31 -7.87
C ASP A 270 3.12 14.05 -7.38
N ASN A 271 2.04 13.32 -7.10
CA ASN A 271 0.81 13.92 -6.56
C ASN A 271 1.02 14.54 -5.17
N GLU A 272 1.85 13.93 -4.33
CA GLU A 272 2.20 14.48 -3.01
C GLU A 272 3.12 15.68 -3.16
N LEU A 273 4.08 15.60 -4.08
CA LEU A 273 5.00 16.69 -4.39
C LEU A 273 4.22 17.93 -4.85
N MET A 274 3.34 17.77 -5.84
CA MET A 274 2.50 18.86 -6.34
C MET A 274 1.62 19.45 -5.24
N ARG A 275 1.05 18.61 -4.38
CA ARG A 275 0.23 19.08 -3.26
C ARG A 275 1.06 19.83 -2.21
N ALA A 276 2.27 19.37 -1.91
CA ALA A 276 3.18 20.01 -0.97
C ALA A 276 3.66 21.36 -1.51
N LEU A 277 4.05 21.42 -2.78
CA LEU A 277 4.44 22.65 -3.48
C LEU A 277 3.27 23.64 -3.57
N ALA A 278 2.06 23.19 -3.89
CA ALA A 278 0.88 24.06 -3.94
C ALA A 278 0.45 24.61 -2.57
N ARG A 279 0.76 23.90 -1.48
CA ARG A 279 0.48 24.34 -0.10
C ARG A 279 1.59 25.20 0.49
N ARG A 280 2.74 25.28 -0.18
CA ARG A 280 3.90 26.07 0.23
C ARG A 280 3.53 27.56 0.16
N ARG A 281 3.33 28.18 1.32
CA ARG A 281 3.03 29.63 1.43
C ARG A 281 4.28 30.52 1.41
N ASP A 282 5.43 29.94 1.70
CA ASP A 282 6.71 30.64 1.83
C ASP A 282 7.87 29.70 1.44
N LEU A 283 8.95 30.27 0.90
CA LEU A 283 10.15 29.56 0.49
C LEU A 283 10.86 28.89 1.67
N SER A 284 10.58 29.34 2.89
CA SER A 284 11.02 28.72 4.14
C SER A 284 10.46 27.31 4.39
N ASN A 285 9.45 26.84 3.66
CA ASN A 285 9.01 25.44 3.76
C ASN A 285 9.62 24.62 2.61
N MET A 286 10.65 23.85 2.90
CA MET A 286 11.33 23.03 1.92
C MET A 286 10.59 21.71 1.69
N VAL A 287 10.55 21.26 0.44
CA VAL A 287 9.95 19.96 0.07
C VAL A 287 11.06 19.02 -0.38
N VAL A 288 11.15 17.86 0.26
CA VAL A 288 12.08 16.78 -0.10
C VAL A 288 11.31 15.68 -0.81
N TYR A 289 11.68 15.40 -2.05
CA TYR A 289 11.12 14.32 -2.85
C TYR A 289 11.87 13.02 -2.59
N LEU A 290 11.11 11.96 -2.25
CA LEU A 290 11.62 10.65 -1.87
C LEU A 290 11.57 9.61 -3.01
N GLY A 291 10.93 9.95 -4.14
CA GLY A 291 10.90 9.11 -5.34
C GLY A 291 12.17 9.21 -6.19
N ASP A 292 12.18 8.58 -7.37
CA ASP A 292 13.31 8.66 -8.29
C ASP A 292 13.39 10.08 -8.89
N PRO A 293 14.50 10.82 -8.72
CA PRO A 293 14.63 12.16 -9.29
C PRO A 293 14.51 12.19 -10.82
N ASN A 294 14.69 11.06 -11.52
CA ASN A 294 14.50 10.95 -12.96
C ASN A 294 13.03 10.97 -13.41
N ASP A 295 12.10 10.69 -12.50
CA ASP A 295 10.66 10.74 -12.78
C ASP A 295 10.14 12.18 -12.84
N LEU A 296 10.90 13.13 -12.29
CA LEU A 296 10.56 14.56 -12.29
C LEU A 296 11.04 15.26 -13.55
N ASP A 297 10.24 16.22 -14.03
CA ASP A 297 10.72 17.20 -14.99
C ASP A 297 11.69 18.21 -14.32
N GLU A 298 12.41 18.98 -15.14
CA GLU A 298 13.43 19.92 -14.66
C GLU A 298 12.83 21.06 -13.81
N GLU A 299 11.59 21.46 -14.08
CA GLU A 299 10.90 22.52 -13.35
C GLU A 299 10.54 22.07 -11.93
N LEU A 300 9.95 20.89 -11.77
CA LEU A 300 9.63 20.30 -10.47
C LEU A 300 10.88 19.92 -9.69
N ARG A 301 11.90 19.40 -10.38
CA ARG A 301 13.21 19.13 -9.78
C ARG A 301 13.83 20.42 -9.24
N GLY A 302 13.67 21.54 -9.94
CA GLY A 302 14.14 22.85 -9.50
C GLY A 302 13.41 23.41 -8.27
N LEU A 303 12.19 22.95 -7.97
CA LEU A 303 11.35 23.44 -6.88
C LEU A 303 11.40 22.59 -5.59
N CYS A 304 12.14 21.48 -5.61
CA CYS A 304 12.26 20.57 -4.48
C CYS A 304 13.70 20.12 -4.25
N VAL A 305 13.93 19.43 -3.15
CA VAL A 305 15.20 18.76 -2.85
C VAL A 305 15.06 17.29 -3.19
N THR A 306 15.99 16.77 -3.99
CA THR A 306 16.06 15.34 -4.33
C THR A 306 17.05 14.62 -3.43
N LEU A 307 17.04 13.29 -3.42
CA LEU A 307 18.00 12.50 -2.65
C LEU A 307 19.12 11.97 -3.55
N ARG A 308 20.33 11.86 -2.98
CA ARG A 308 21.46 11.13 -3.58
C ARG A 308 22.24 10.39 -2.52
N ALA A 309 23.05 9.42 -2.93
CA ALA A 309 23.97 8.75 -2.00
C ALA A 309 25.04 9.72 -1.47
N ALA A 310 25.31 9.63 -0.17
CA ALA A 310 26.47 10.23 0.48
C ALA A 310 27.81 9.62 -0.05
N ARG A 311 28.88 10.42 -0.09
CA ARG A 311 30.24 9.89 -0.33
C ARG A 311 30.66 9.09 0.90
N GLY A 312 31.33 7.94 0.71
CA GLY A 312 31.83 7.13 1.82
C GLY A 312 30.84 6.12 2.41
N THR A 313 29.52 6.28 2.20
CA THR A 313 28.53 5.21 2.45
C THR A 313 28.63 4.06 1.44
N SER A 314 29.64 4.09 0.57
CA SER A 314 30.05 3.03 -0.35
C SER A 314 30.77 1.85 0.33
N GLY A 315 30.87 1.82 1.66
CA GLY A 315 31.79 0.94 2.39
C GLY A 315 31.23 0.15 3.57
N ALA A 316 30.04 -0.45 3.47
CA ALA A 316 29.62 -1.59 4.30
C ALA A 316 28.42 -2.36 3.71
N ARG A 317 28.27 -2.32 2.39
CA ARG A 317 27.43 -3.28 1.68
C ARG A 317 28.38 -4.14 0.88
N GLU A 318 28.48 -5.42 1.23
CA GLU A 318 28.65 -6.43 0.17
C GLU A 318 27.71 -6.03 -0.97
N PRO A 319 28.14 -6.12 -2.25
CA PRO A 319 27.41 -5.56 -3.37
C PRO A 319 26.00 -6.16 -3.42
N TYR A 320 25.04 -5.49 -2.80
CA TYR A 320 23.64 -5.80 -2.96
C TYR A 320 23.31 -5.25 -4.32
N ALA A 321 23.39 -6.14 -5.30
CA ALA A 321 22.65 -6.05 -6.53
C ALA A 321 21.21 -5.57 -6.22
N PRO A 322 20.56 -4.85 -7.13
CA PRO A 322 19.14 -4.54 -7.00
C PRO A 322 18.40 -5.83 -6.66
N HIS A 323 17.84 -5.90 -5.45
CA HIS A 323 17.13 -7.11 -5.03
C HIS A 323 15.81 -7.10 -5.79
N VAL A 324 15.77 -7.85 -6.89
CA VAL A 324 14.57 -8.02 -7.68
C VAL A 324 13.46 -8.54 -6.76
N ARG A 325 12.36 -7.81 -6.66
CA ARG A 325 11.23 -8.18 -5.78
C ARG A 325 9.96 -8.28 -6.59
N VAL A 326 9.29 -9.43 -6.48
CA VAL A 326 7.96 -9.64 -7.01
C VAL A 326 6.94 -9.23 -5.95
N GLU A 327 5.99 -8.39 -6.35
CA GLU A 327 4.94 -7.90 -5.48
C GLU A 327 3.56 -8.33 -6.00
N LEU A 328 2.96 -9.30 -5.31
CA LEU A 328 1.64 -9.84 -5.61
C LEU A 328 0.56 -9.42 -4.60
N LEU A 329 0.94 -8.92 -3.42
CA LEU A 329 0.02 -8.49 -2.34
C LEU A 329 -0.61 -7.11 -2.62
N ARG A 330 -1.05 -6.90 -3.86
CA ARG A 330 -1.63 -5.66 -4.36
C ARG A 330 -2.48 -5.93 -5.59
N ALA A 331 -3.30 -4.94 -5.96
CA ALA A 331 -4.20 -5.07 -7.11
C ALA A 331 -3.47 -5.29 -8.44
N TYR A 332 -2.35 -4.59 -8.66
CA TYR A 332 -1.54 -4.69 -9.89
C TYR A 332 -0.18 -5.36 -9.59
N PRO A 333 0.03 -6.62 -10.00
CA PRO A 333 1.28 -7.30 -9.72
C PRO A 333 2.43 -6.63 -10.46
N GLN A 334 3.57 -6.50 -9.79
CA GLN A 334 4.75 -5.86 -10.36
C GLN A 334 6.04 -6.56 -9.96
N VAL A 335 7.12 -6.25 -10.70
CA VAL A 335 8.48 -6.65 -10.35
C VAL A 335 9.29 -5.36 -10.19
N GLN A 336 9.82 -5.14 -8.99
CA GLN A 336 10.72 -4.04 -8.69
C GLN A 336 12.18 -4.47 -8.89
N GLY A 337 13.07 -3.50 -9.09
CA GLY A 337 14.50 -3.76 -9.26
C GLY A 337 14.87 -4.36 -10.62
N LEU A 338 14.04 -4.15 -11.65
CA LEU A 338 14.36 -4.54 -13.02
C LEU A 338 15.55 -3.73 -13.55
N HIS A 339 16.46 -4.41 -14.25
CA HIS A 339 17.52 -3.78 -15.02
C HIS A 339 16.97 -3.12 -16.30
N GLU A 340 15.97 -3.74 -16.92
CA GLU A 340 15.26 -3.20 -18.08
C GLU A 340 13.75 -3.48 -17.93
N ASP A 341 12.91 -2.55 -18.36
CA ASP A 341 11.48 -2.80 -18.40
C ASP A 341 11.13 -3.99 -19.30
N PHE A 342 10.17 -4.79 -18.85
CA PHE A 342 9.65 -5.84 -19.71
C PHE A 342 8.98 -5.25 -20.96
N THR A 343 9.22 -5.89 -22.10
CA THR A 343 8.57 -5.52 -23.36
C THR A 343 7.05 -5.46 -23.17
N ALA A 344 6.41 -4.34 -23.53
CA ALA A 344 4.99 -4.07 -23.22
C ALA A 344 4.04 -5.22 -23.63
N THR A 345 4.26 -5.85 -24.78
CA THR A 345 3.45 -6.98 -25.29
C THR A 345 3.64 -8.28 -24.48
N LEU A 346 4.76 -8.42 -23.77
CA LEU A 346 5.12 -9.57 -22.95
C LEU A 346 5.09 -9.28 -21.46
N ARG A 347 4.85 -8.03 -21.03
CA ARG A 347 4.96 -7.56 -19.64
C ARG A 347 4.19 -8.45 -18.68
N ARG A 348 2.89 -8.66 -18.92
CA ARG A 348 2.03 -9.54 -18.11
C ARG A 348 2.63 -10.94 -17.92
N ARG A 349 3.00 -11.60 -19.03
CA ARG A 349 3.57 -12.95 -19.04
C ARG A 349 4.93 -13.01 -18.36
N SER A 350 5.72 -11.95 -18.47
CA SER A 350 7.05 -11.85 -17.85
C SER A 350 6.92 -11.73 -16.35
N ILE A 351 6.04 -10.85 -15.85
CA ILE A 351 5.72 -10.73 -14.42
C ILE A 351 5.20 -12.07 -13.89
N GLU A 352 4.25 -12.70 -14.59
CA GLU A 352 3.68 -13.99 -14.21
C GLU A 352 4.72 -15.12 -14.15
N MET A 353 5.63 -15.18 -15.13
CA MET A 353 6.73 -16.15 -15.16
C MET A 353 7.70 -15.95 -14.00
N VAL A 354 8.10 -14.71 -13.71
CA VAL A 354 9.00 -14.42 -12.58
C VAL A 354 8.32 -14.74 -11.26
N ALA A 355 7.05 -14.35 -11.08
CA ALA A 355 6.26 -14.67 -9.91
C ALA A 355 6.13 -16.18 -9.69
N TYR A 356 5.84 -16.94 -10.75
CA TYR A 356 5.75 -18.39 -10.68
C TYR A 356 7.06 -19.03 -10.25
N LEU A 357 8.18 -18.61 -10.86
CA LEU A 357 9.49 -19.17 -10.55
C LEU A 357 9.96 -18.77 -9.15
N ALA A 358 9.67 -17.54 -8.69
CA ALA A 358 10.00 -17.09 -7.35
C ALA A 358 9.21 -17.85 -6.27
N MET A 359 7.91 -18.11 -6.51
CA MET A 359 7.09 -18.95 -5.63
C MET A 359 7.63 -20.39 -5.53
N HIS A 360 8.28 -20.87 -6.60
CA HIS A 360 8.86 -22.21 -6.69
C HIS A 360 10.39 -22.21 -6.55
N ALA A 361 11.00 -21.22 -5.88
CA ALA A 361 12.47 -21.07 -5.83
C ALA A 361 13.22 -22.32 -5.31
N GLY A 362 12.55 -23.21 -4.55
CA GLY A 362 13.11 -24.48 -4.07
C GLY A 362 13.11 -25.64 -5.08
N GLU A 363 12.41 -25.50 -6.22
CA GLU A 363 12.30 -26.56 -7.23
C GLU A 363 12.54 -26.04 -8.66
N PRO A 364 13.33 -26.77 -9.49
CA PRO A 364 13.45 -26.40 -10.89
C PRO A 364 12.14 -26.66 -11.64
N VAL A 365 11.66 -25.69 -12.41
CA VAL A 365 10.38 -25.76 -13.13
C VAL A 365 10.61 -26.14 -14.59
N THR A 366 9.87 -27.13 -15.11
CA THR A 366 9.98 -27.53 -16.51
C THR A 366 9.38 -26.49 -17.46
N GLY A 367 9.94 -26.38 -18.67
CA GLY A 367 9.37 -25.53 -19.73
C GLY A 367 7.93 -25.88 -20.08
N ASP A 368 7.54 -27.16 -20.04
CA ASP A 368 6.16 -27.57 -20.29
C ASP A 368 5.21 -27.12 -19.16
N ARG A 369 5.65 -27.18 -17.89
CA ARG A 369 4.87 -26.63 -16.77
C ARG A 369 4.63 -25.13 -16.94
N LEU A 370 5.63 -24.35 -17.32
CA LEU A 370 5.47 -22.93 -17.64
C LEU A 370 4.52 -22.67 -18.81
N ARG A 371 4.57 -23.50 -19.86
CA ARG A 371 3.70 -23.34 -21.05
C ARG A 371 2.23 -23.59 -20.74
N THR A 372 1.95 -24.56 -19.88
CA THR A 372 0.57 -24.97 -19.53
C THR A 372 -0.01 -24.14 -18.39
N ARG A 373 0.79 -23.81 -17.37
CA ARG A 373 0.30 -23.15 -16.14
C ARG A 373 0.40 -21.63 -16.13
N VAL A 374 1.39 -21.07 -16.85
CA VAL A 374 1.73 -19.64 -16.75
C VAL A 374 1.51 -18.91 -18.07
N LEU A 375 1.95 -19.50 -19.19
CA LEU A 375 1.93 -18.84 -20.49
C LEU A 375 0.71 -19.20 -21.33
N SER A 376 -0.14 -20.08 -20.83
CA SER A 376 -1.33 -20.55 -21.55
C SER A 376 -2.29 -19.40 -21.82
N HIS A 377 -3.05 -19.52 -22.90
CA HIS A 377 -4.04 -18.53 -23.28
C HIS A 377 -5.27 -19.23 -23.83
N ALA A 378 -6.43 -18.97 -23.22
CA ALA A 378 -7.71 -19.51 -23.66
C ALA A 378 -7.71 -21.06 -23.69
N ASN A 379 -7.19 -21.68 -22.63
CA ASN A 379 -7.07 -23.14 -22.47
C ASN A 379 -6.20 -23.85 -23.53
N VAL A 380 -5.35 -23.10 -24.23
CA VAL A 380 -4.35 -23.64 -25.15
C VAL A 380 -2.95 -23.40 -24.56
N ASP A 381 -2.14 -24.47 -24.54
CA ASP A 381 -0.74 -24.42 -24.14
C ASP A 381 0.04 -23.43 -25.00
N ALA A 382 0.94 -22.67 -24.36
CA ALA A 382 1.83 -21.79 -25.09
C ALA A 382 2.75 -22.58 -26.05
N SER A 383 3.15 -21.97 -27.16
CA SER A 383 4.19 -22.55 -28.02
C SER A 383 5.57 -22.48 -27.37
N LYS A 384 6.53 -23.32 -27.80
CA LYS A 384 7.94 -23.20 -27.39
C LYS A 384 8.53 -21.84 -27.74
N THR A 385 8.13 -21.25 -28.87
CA THR A 385 8.53 -19.90 -29.28
C THR A 385 8.06 -18.85 -28.27
N THR A 386 6.81 -18.94 -27.80
CA THR A 386 6.26 -18.03 -26.78
C THR A 386 7.02 -18.13 -25.46
N LEU A 387 7.36 -19.35 -25.04
CA LEU A 387 8.20 -19.59 -23.86
C LEU A 387 9.57 -18.95 -24.02
N ASN A 388 10.25 -19.20 -25.14
CA ASN A 388 11.59 -18.66 -25.38
C ASN A 388 11.60 -17.12 -25.47
N ASN A 389 10.58 -16.52 -26.10
CA ASN A 389 10.47 -15.06 -26.18
C ASN A 389 10.21 -14.44 -24.80
N THR A 390 9.32 -15.02 -24.00
CA THR A 390 9.06 -14.57 -22.63
C THR A 390 10.33 -14.74 -21.77
N ALA A 391 10.99 -15.90 -21.82
CA ALA A 391 12.21 -16.15 -21.07
C ALA A 391 13.33 -15.18 -21.46
N SER A 392 13.50 -14.87 -22.74
CA SER A 392 14.48 -13.87 -23.20
C SER A 392 14.12 -12.46 -22.72
N SER A 393 12.84 -12.09 -22.69
CA SER A 393 12.39 -10.82 -22.10
C SER A 393 12.67 -10.78 -20.60
N VAL A 394 12.43 -11.88 -19.88
CA VAL A 394 12.72 -11.99 -18.44
C VAL A 394 14.22 -11.91 -18.17
N ARG A 395 15.08 -12.60 -18.93
CA ARG A 395 16.54 -12.51 -18.75
C ARG A 395 17.05 -11.09 -18.91
N ARG A 396 16.58 -10.36 -19.93
CA ARG A 396 16.96 -8.95 -20.14
C ARG A 396 16.45 -8.05 -19.02
N GLY A 397 15.19 -8.22 -18.65
CA GLY A 397 14.57 -7.36 -17.64
C GLY A 397 15.13 -7.58 -16.24
N LEU A 398 15.41 -8.83 -15.85
CA LEU A 398 16.04 -9.11 -14.56
C LEU A 398 17.54 -8.75 -14.58
N GLY A 399 18.23 -9.02 -15.69
CA GLY A 399 19.68 -8.86 -15.78
C GLY A 399 20.44 -9.96 -15.01
N GLY A 400 21.53 -9.57 -14.36
CA GLY A 400 22.38 -10.46 -13.58
C GLY A 400 23.35 -9.70 -12.68
N ASP A 401 24.12 -10.46 -11.91
CA ASP A 401 25.14 -9.96 -11.00
C ASP A 401 26.49 -10.69 -11.25
N ALA A 402 27.43 -10.57 -10.30
CA ALA A 402 28.73 -11.24 -10.35
C ALA A 402 28.65 -12.79 -10.41
N ALA A 403 27.56 -13.39 -9.91
CA ALA A 403 27.32 -14.84 -9.97
C ALA A 403 26.57 -15.26 -11.26
N GLY A 404 26.12 -14.31 -12.08
CA GLY A 404 25.52 -14.54 -13.40
C GLY A 404 24.09 -14.03 -13.52
N PRO A 405 23.35 -14.43 -14.56
CA PRO A 405 21.97 -13.95 -14.79
C PRO A 405 21.02 -14.45 -13.69
N PHE A 406 20.06 -13.60 -13.29
CA PHE A 406 19.07 -13.98 -12.27
C PHE A 406 18.10 -15.05 -12.76
N LEU A 407 17.75 -15.06 -14.05
CA LEU A 407 17.10 -16.21 -14.68
C LEU A 407 18.18 -17.10 -15.30
N GLU A 408 18.37 -18.27 -14.70
CA GLU A 408 19.47 -19.18 -15.06
C GLU A 408 19.40 -19.64 -16.53
N PRO A 409 20.54 -19.88 -17.20
CA PRO A 409 20.58 -20.48 -18.52
C PRO A 409 19.94 -21.88 -18.50
N VAL A 410 19.13 -22.17 -19.51
CA VAL A 410 18.37 -23.43 -19.57
C VAL A 410 19.19 -24.45 -20.36
N SER A 411 19.88 -25.35 -19.65
CA SER A 411 20.64 -26.45 -20.28
C SER A 411 19.83 -27.75 -20.39
N SER A 412 18.90 -28.00 -19.47
CA SER A 412 18.12 -29.24 -19.36
C SER A 412 16.61 -29.07 -19.59
N GLY A 413 16.15 -27.88 -20.00
CA GLY A 413 14.73 -27.55 -20.11
C GLY A 413 14.08 -27.13 -18.77
N LEU A 414 14.91 -26.95 -17.74
CA LEU A 414 14.52 -26.49 -16.41
C LEU A 414 14.81 -24.99 -16.27
N TYR A 415 13.87 -24.28 -15.64
CA TYR A 415 13.91 -22.85 -15.39
C TYR A 415 13.98 -22.61 -13.88
N ARG A 416 14.86 -21.71 -13.47
CA ARG A 416 15.04 -21.26 -12.09
C ARG A 416 15.40 -19.79 -12.06
N VAL A 417 14.86 -19.08 -11.07
CA VAL A 417 15.31 -17.74 -10.71
C VAL A 417 16.17 -17.80 -9.45
N ARG A 418 17.20 -16.97 -9.39
CA ARG A 418 18.09 -16.80 -8.24
C ARG A 418 17.89 -15.39 -7.68
N ASP A 419 17.95 -15.26 -6.36
CA ASP A 419 17.94 -13.99 -5.62
C ASP A 419 16.79 -13.04 -5.95
N VAL A 420 15.63 -13.60 -6.29
CA VAL A 420 14.37 -12.89 -6.49
C VAL A 420 13.50 -13.05 -5.25
N ALA A 421 13.20 -11.95 -4.56
CA ALA A 421 12.25 -11.94 -3.44
C ALA A 421 10.80 -11.99 -3.92
N LEU A 422 9.93 -12.49 -3.04
CA LEU A 422 8.49 -12.53 -3.23
C LEU A 422 7.80 -12.09 -1.94
N ASP A 423 6.97 -11.05 -2.04
CA ASP A 423 6.24 -10.50 -0.89
C ASP A 423 5.29 -11.51 -0.23
N VAL A 424 4.64 -12.38 -1.00
CA VAL A 424 3.81 -13.48 -0.47
C VAL A 424 4.65 -14.47 0.35
N ALA A 425 5.85 -14.81 -0.11
CA ALA A 425 6.75 -15.68 0.65
C ALA A 425 7.24 -15.01 1.94
N ASP A 426 7.55 -13.71 1.87
CA ASP A 426 7.90 -12.90 3.03
C ASP A 426 6.76 -12.84 4.05
N PHE A 427 5.53 -12.63 3.58
CA PHE A 427 4.32 -12.66 4.39
C PHE A 427 4.22 -13.96 5.17
N HIS A 428 4.19 -15.11 4.49
CA HIS A 428 4.08 -16.42 5.16
C HIS A 428 5.23 -16.67 6.14
N ARG A 429 6.46 -16.24 5.81
CA ARG A 429 7.62 -16.35 6.70
C ARG A 429 7.44 -15.51 7.97
N LEU A 430 6.97 -14.27 7.86
CA LEU A 430 6.69 -13.40 9.01
C LEU A 430 5.57 -13.99 9.88
N VAL A 431 4.49 -14.49 9.27
CA VAL A 431 3.39 -15.16 9.99
C VAL A 431 3.89 -16.40 10.73
N ALA A 432 4.66 -17.27 10.07
CA ALA A 432 5.20 -18.47 10.67
C ALA A 432 6.14 -18.15 11.85
N ARG A 433 7.02 -17.14 11.70
CA ARG A 433 7.89 -16.67 12.79
C ARG A 433 7.09 -16.09 13.95
N GLY A 434 6.06 -15.30 13.65
CA GLY A 434 5.19 -14.72 14.68
C GLY A 434 4.37 -15.79 15.41
N ARG A 435 3.95 -16.88 14.73
CA ARG A 435 3.28 -18.02 15.37
C ARG A 435 4.20 -18.82 16.30
N ALA A 436 5.49 -18.90 15.97
CA ALA A 436 6.48 -19.59 16.79
C ALA A 436 7.00 -18.75 17.96
N GLY A 437 6.92 -17.42 17.86
CA GLY A 437 7.29 -16.49 18.94
C GLY A 437 6.21 -16.32 20.00
N GLN A 438 6.60 -15.82 21.18
CA GLN A 438 5.67 -15.43 22.25
C GLN A 438 5.82 -13.94 22.57
N GLY A 439 4.72 -13.28 22.93
CA GLY A 439 4.71 -11.89 23.45
C GLY A 439 4.82 -10.79 22.38
N GLU A 440 5.34 -9.62 22.78
CA GLU A 440 5.38 -8.38 21.97
C GLU A 440 6.14 -8.53 20.64
N GLY A 441 7.14 -9.41 20.58
CA GLY A 441 7.89 -9.69 19.35
C GLY A 441 7.03 -10.34 18.24
N ALA A 442 5.99 -11.10 18.61
CA ALA A 442 5.06 -11.68 17.65
C ALA A 442 4.13 -10.62 17.03
N VAL A 443 3.68 -9.65 17.84
CA VAL A 443 2.82 -8.54 17.40
C VAL A 443 3.53 -7.68 16.34
N ALA A 444 4.81 -7.36 16.56
CA ALA A 444 5.60 -6.59 15.60
C ALA A 444 5.71 -7.31 14.23
N LEU A 445 5.89 -8.63 14.23
CA LEU A 445 5.94 -9.44 13.01
C LEU A 445 4.59 -9.49 12.28
N TYR A 446 3.46 -9.50 13.01
CA TYR A 446 2.13 -9.43 12.41
C TYR A 446 1.86 -8.08 11.74
N VAL A 447 2.28 -6.99 12.39
CA VAL A 447 2.22 -5.66 11.79
C VAL A 447 3.06 -5.60 10.52
N GLU A 448 4.28 -6.12 10.54
CA GLU A 448 5.15 -6.17 9.37
C GLU A 448 4.54 -7.01 8.24
N ALA A 449 3.95 -8.16 8.55
CA ALA A 449 3.27 -9.00 7.56
C ALA A 449 2.10 -8.25 6.89
N LEU A 450 1.20 -7.66 7.68
CA LEU A 450 0.04 -6.95 7.14
C LEU A 450 0.42 -5.66 6.39
N ARG A 451 1.59 -5.06 6.66
CA ARG A 451 2.09 -3.91 5.88
C ARG A 451 2.48 -4.26 4.45
N LEU A 452 2.82 -5.53 4.18
CA LEU A 452 3.09 -5.98 2.82
C LEU A 452 1.82 -5.96 1.95
N VAL A 453 0.63 -5.85 2.55
CA VAL A 453 -0.65 -5.82 1.86
C VAL A 453 -0.97 -4.39 1.43
N HIS A 454 -0.93 -4.15 0.12
CA HIS A 454 -1.21 -2.84 -0.49
C HIS A 454 -2.54 -2.80 -1.26
N GLY A 455 -3.30 -3.88 -1.24
CA GLY A 455 -4.61 -3.99 -1.88
C GLY A 455 -5.01 -5.46 -2.03
N GLU A 456 -6.20 -5.69 -2.60
CA GLU A 456 -6.65 -7.05 -2.90
C GLU A 456 -5.70 -7.70 -3.92
N PRO A 457 -5.03 -8.81 -3.57
CA PRO A 457 -4.06 -9.45 -4.43
C PRO A 457 -4.66 -9.82 -5.79
N LEU A 458 -4.02 -9.37 -6.87
CA LEU A 458 -4.38 -9.67 -8.26
C LEU A 458 -5.77 -9.18 -8.71
N ALA A 459 -6.43 -8.28 -7.96
CA ALA A 459 -7.78 -7.80 -8.28
C ALA A 459 -7.91 -7.12 -9.66
N SER A 460 -6.82 -6.53 -10.18
CA SER A 460 -6.81 -5.92 -11.53
C SER A 460 -6.46 -6.89 -12.66
N VAL A 461 -6.14 -8.15 -12.34
CA VAL A 461 -5.69 -9.14 -13.31
C VAL A 461 -6.90 -9.85 -13.92
N LEU A 462 -7.24 -9.46 -15.15
CA LEU A 462 -8.35 -10.10 -15.90
C LEU A 462 -8.02 -11.50 -16.44
N LYS A 463 -6.72 -11.84 -16.58
CA LYS A 463 -6.25 -13.10 -17.17
C LYS A 463 -4.84 -13.47 -16.69
N GLY A 464 -4.60 -14.76 -16.46
CA GLY A 464 -3.36 -15.30 -15.91
C GLY A 464 -3.36 -15.36 -14.40
N PHE A 465 -2.27 -15.90 -13.85
CA PHE A 465 -2.11 -16.20 -12.44
C PHE A 465 -3.14 -17.20 -11.92
N GLU A 466 -3.84 -17.94 -12.79
CA GLU A 466 -4.85 -18.91 -12.33
C GLU A 466 -4.20 -20.03 -11.50
N TRP A 467 -2.92 -20.31 -11.75
CA TRP A 467 -2.10 -21.22 -10.94
C TRP A 467 -2.04 -20.81 -9.46
N PHE A 468 -2.10 -19.51 -9.14
CA PHE A 468 -2.06 -19.02 -7.75
C PHE A 468 -3.27 -19.53 -6.94
N THR A 469 -4.42 -19.64 -7.59
CA THR A 469 -5.62 -20.26 -7.00
C THR A 469 -5.56 -21.78 -7.09
N PHE A 470 -5.24 -22.34 -8.26
CA PHE A 470 -5.29 -23.81 -8.48
C PHE A 470 -4.25 -24.59 -7.67
N GLU A 471 -3.12 -23.98 -7.33
CA GLU A 471 -2.08 -24.60 -6.50
C GLU A 471 -2.31 -24.32 -4.99
N GLY A 472 -3.38 -23.59 -4.63
CA GLY A 472 -3.78 -23.36 -3.25
C GLY A 472 -3.10 -22.17 -2.55
N HIS A 473 -2.21 -21.44 -3.23
CA HIS A 473 -1.51 -20.27 -2.66
C HIS A 473 -2.48 -19.19 -2.20
N ARG A 474 -3.54 -18.92 -2.98
CA ARG A 474 -4.60 -17.96 -2.58
C ARG A 474 -5.29 -18.39 -1.28
N ALA A 475 -5.69 -19.65 -1.17
CA ALA A 475 -6.38 -20.15 0.02
C ALA A 475 -5.46 -20.13 1.25
N GLN A 476 -4.17 -20.45 1.06
CA GLN A 476 -3.18 -20.33 2.13
C GLN A 476 -3.00 -18.88 2.59
N LEU A 477 -2.90 -17.94 1.64
CA LEU A 477 -2.79 -16.51 1.92
C LEU A 477 -4.02 -15.96 2.65
N GLN A 478 -5.23 -16.32 2.22
CA GLN A 478 -6.47 -15.94 2.89
C GLN A 478 -6.51 -16.46 4.33
N ARG A 479 -6.22 -17.74 4.54
CA ARG A 479 -6.20 -18.36 5.88
C ARG A 479 -5.17 -17.71 6.80
N ASP A 480 -3.95 -17.49 6.32
CA ASP A 480 -2.91 -16.86 7.12
C ASP A 480 -3.22 -15.36 7.36
N GLY A 481 -3.80 -14.68 6.37
CA GLY A 481 -4.28 -13.29 6.45
C GLY A 481 -5.36 -13.09 7.51
N GLU A 482 -6.43 -13.88 7.45
CA GLU A 482 -7.50 -13.88 8.45
C GLU A 482 -6.93 -14.10 9.86
N TRP A 483 -6.11 -15.13 10.02
CA TRP A 483 -5.53 -15.48 11.31
C TRP A 483 -4.68 -14.35 11.89
N VAL A 484 -3.79 -13.75 11.09
CA VAL A 484 -2.92 -12.66 11.54
C VAL A 484 -3.72 -11.40 11.88
N ALA A 485 -4.72 -11.07 11.06
CA ALA A 485 -5.58 -9.92 11.29
C ALA A 485 -6.34 -10.03 12.61
N LEU A 486 -6.89 -11.22 12.91
CA LEU A 486 -7.57 -11.50 14.18
C LEU A 486 -6.59 -11.49 15.36
N ALA A 487 -5.42 -12.14 15.22
CA ALA A 487 -4.42 -12.17 16.29
C ALA A 487 -3.91 -10.78 16.65
N LEU A 488 -3.64 -9.93 15.65
CA LEU A 488 -3.24 -8.54 15.87
C LEU A 488 -4.40 -7.71 16.43
N HIS A 489 -5.63 -7.94 15.95
CA HIS A 489 -6.83 -7.30 16.48
C HIS A 489 -7.00 -7.57 17.98
N ASP A 490 -6.96 -8.83 18.41
CA ASP A 490 -7.13 -9.21 19.81
C ASP A 490 -6.00 -8.63 20.69
N ALA A 491 -4.75 -8.69 20.21
CA ALA A 491 -3.61 -8.12 20.92
C ALA A 491 -3.71 -6.59 21.05
N ALA A 492 -4.18 -5.91 20.01
CA ALA A 492 -4.35 -4.45 20.01
C ALA A 492 -5.52 -4.03 20.92
N LEU A 493 -6.63 -4.77 20.93
CA LEU A 493 -7.72 -4.51 21.88
C LEU A 493 -7.31 -4.71 23.34
N ALA A 494 -6.51 -5.74 23.63
CA ALA A 494 -5.97 -5.96 24.96
C ALA A 494 -5.04 -4.81 25.42
N ALA A 495 -4.42 -4.10 24.47
CA ALA A 495 -3.59 -2.92 24.71
C ALA A 495 -4.37 -1.58 24.58
N GLU A 496 -5.70 -1.64 24.46
CA GLU A 496 -6.58 -0.47 24.24
C GLU A 496 -6.27 0.34 22.95
N ASP A 497 -5.56 -0.24 21.99
CA ASP A 497 -5.26 0.35 20.68
C ASP A 497 -6.31 -0.03 19.63
N VAL A 498 -7.45 0.66 19.70
CA VAL A 498 -8.61 0.42 18.81
C VAL A 498 -8.27 0.71 17.33
N GLU A 499 -7.35 1.63 17.05
CA GLU A 499 -6.95 2.00 15.68
C GLU A 499 -6.15 0.88 15.03
N THR A 500 -5.17 0.33 15.73
CA THR A 500 -4.41 -0.83 15.24
C THR A 500 -5.33 -2.03 15.07
N ALA A 501 -6.29 -2.24 15.98
CA ALA A 501 -7.27 -3.30 15.88
C ALA A 501 -8.17 -3.16 14.63
N PHE A 502 -8.60 -1.93 14.31
CA PHE A 502 -9.38 -1.65 13.10
C PHE A 502 -8.55 -1.83 11.82
N TRP A 503 -7.32 -1.29 11.81
CA TRP A 503 -6.41 -1.39 10.68
C TRP A 503 -6.09 -2.86 10.35
N ALA A 504 -5.81 -3.68 11.36
CA ALA A 504 -5.50 -5.10 11.19
C ALA A 504 -6.61 -5.84 10.43
N LEU A 505 -7.87 -5.66 10.86
CA LEU A 505 -9.03 -6.28 10.21
C LEU A 505 -9.25 -5.76 8.79
N ARG A 506 -9.02 -4.47 8.54
CA ARG A 506 -9.10 -3.90 7.18
C ARG A 506 -8.05 -4.49 6.26
N GLN A 507 -6.83 -4.74 6.74
CA GLN A 507 -5.80 -5.43 5.97
C GLN A 507 -6.16 -6.90 5.72
N GLY A 508 -6.68 -7.59 6.73
CA GLY A 508 -7.20 -8.96 6.57
C GLY A 508 -8.28 -9.04 5.48
N LEU A 509 -9.22 -8.10 5.45
CA LEU A 509 -10.29 -8.03 4.44
C LEU A 509 -9.80 -7.69 3.03
N LEU A 510 -8.58 -7.16 2.87
CA LEU A 510 -7.98 -7.05 1.53
C LEU A 510 -7.51 -8.42 1.02
N LEU A 511 -7.06 -9.29 1.92
CA LEU A 511 -6.64 -10.65 1.58
C LEU A 511 -7.82 -11.59 1.41
N ASP A 512 -8.83 -11.46 2.28
CA ASP A 512 -10.06 -12.25 2.24
C ASP A 512 -11.33 -11.38 2.39
N PRO A 513 -11.82 -10.81 1.28
CA PRO A 513 -12.98 -9.89 1.30
C PRO A 513 -14.27 -10.51 1.80
N ASP A 514 -14.41 -11.84 1.66
CA ASP A 514 -15.63 -12.60 1.97
C ASP A 514 -15.58 -13.28 3.35
N SER A 515 -14.58 -12.98 4.19
CA SER A 515 -14.49 -13.56 5.53
C SER A 515 -15.54 -12.96 6.48
N ASP A 516 -16.57 -13.76 6.77
CA ASP A 516 -17.59 -13.43 7.78
C ASP A 516 -16.96 -13.16 9.15
N VAL A 517 -15.90 -13.88 9.51
CA VAL A 517 -15.21 -13.73 10.81
C VAL A 517 -14.57 -12.35 10.93
N LEU A 518 -13.89 -11.88 9.88
CA LEU A 518 -13.29 -10.55 9.85
C LEU A 518 -14.35 -9.45 9.81
N LEU A 519 -15.44 -9.64 9.06
CA LEU A 519 -16.56 -8.69 9.00
C LEU A 519 -17.26 -8.55 10.36
N ASP A 520 -17.49 -9.67 11.05
CA ASP A 520 -18.07 -9.70 12.39
C ASP A 520 -17.16 -9.02 13.42
N ALA A 521 -15.87 -9.35 13.42
CA ALA A 521 -14.89 -8.71 14.30
C ALA A 521 -14.83 -7.19 14.05
N LEU A 522 -14.87 -6.77 12.78
CA LEU A 522 -14.86 -5.37 12.40
C LEU A 522 -16.12 -4.63 12.86
N GLY A 523 -17.26 -5.33 12.87
CA GLY A 523 -18.52 -4.82 13.42
C GLY A 523 -18.48 -4.57 14.93
N ARG A 524 -17.65 -5.32 15.67
CA ARG A 524 -17.49 -5.22 17.12
C ARG A 524 -16.46 -4.18 17.56
N VAL A 525 -15.55 -3.77 16.67
CA VAL A 525 -14.60 -2.69 16.96
C VAL A 525 -15.38 -1.39 17.23
N PRO A 526 -15.20 -0.75 18.39
CA PRO A 526 -15.87 0.51 18.70
C PRO A 526 -15.52 1.57 17.66
N ARG A 527 -16.50 1.95 16.83
CA ARG A 527 -16.30 3.03 15.85
C ARG A 527 -16.25 4.34 16.63
N LEU A 528 -15.12 5.04 16.61
CA LEU A 528 -14.91 6.35 17.26
C LEU A 528 -15.96 7.43 16.92
N ARG A 529 -16.83 7.22 15.92
CA ARG A 529 -18.07 7.98 15.73
C ARG A 529 -19.00 7.97 16.96
N GLN A 530 -18.87 6.99 17.86
CA GLN A 530 -19.73 6.83 19.04
C GLN A 530 -19.14 7.45 20.33
N PHE A 531 -17.90 7.96 20.31
CA PHE A 531 -17.20 8.41 21.52
C PHE A 531 -16.92 9.92 21.60
N ARG A 532 -17.54 10.74 20.73
CA ARG A 532 -17.53 12.21 20.88
C ARG A 532 -18.96 12.73 20.96
N GLY A 533 -19.49 12.77 22.19
CA GLY A 533 -20.80 13.35 22.49
C GLY A 533 -21.35 12.79 23.79
N ASP A 534 -20.85 13.30 24.91
CA ASP A 534 -21.52 13.46 26.21
C ASP A 534 -22.76 12.60 26.48
N GLY A 535 -22.67 11.27 26.45
CA GLY A 535 -23.65 10.33 27.05
C GLY A 535 -25.15 10.53 26.75
N ALA A 536 -25.53 11.40 25.83
CA ALA A 536 -26.91 11.78 25.52
C ALA A 536 -27.14 11.43 24.06
N GLY A 537 -27.85 10.32 23.85
CA GLY A 537 -28.05 9.73 22.55
C GLY A 537 -28.64 10.71 21.53
N ALA A 538 -28.09 10.66 20.31
CA ALA A 538 -28.76 11.16 19.13
C ALA A 538 -29.07 9.98 18.21
N ALA A 539 -30.34 9.81 17.89
CA ALA A 539 -30.88 8.73 17.09
C ALA A 539 -30.30 8.69 15.66
N GLN A 540 -30.33 7.50 15.08
CA GLN A 540 -29.74 7.04 13.81
C GLN A 540 -30.17 7.80 12.54
N HIS A 541 -30.92 8.92 12.64
CA HIS A 541 -31.62 9.57 11.53
C HIS A 541 -31.46 11.10 11.41
N GLN A 542 -30.43 11.72 11.99
CA GLN A 542 -30.14 13.14 11.68
C GLN A 542 -29.07 13.29 10.59
N SER A 543 -29.42 14.02 9.52
CA SER A 543 -28.49 14.48 8.50
C SER A 543 -27.57 15.57 9.07
N VAL A 544 -26.26 15.39 8.93
CA VAL A 544 -25.25 16.35 9.40
C VAL A 544 -25.05 17.44 8.35
N GLY A 545 -25.29 18.70 8.74
CA GLY A 545 -25.04 19.87 7.90
C GLY A 545 -23.54 20.14 7.63
N PRO A 546 -23.20 20.98 6.64
CA PRO A 546 -21.85 21.08 6.05
C PRO A 546 -20.78 21.71 6.96
N GLY A 547 -21.13 22.11 8.19
CA GLY A 547 -20.22 22.79 9.13
C GLY A 547 -19.51 21.92 10.17
N ARG A 548 -19.66 20.59 10.14
CA ARG A 548 -19.13 19.70 11.20
C ARG A 548 -18.35 18.46 10.73
N ALA A 549 -17.91 18.44 9.48
CA ALA A 549 -16.94 17.45 9.00
C ALA A 549 -15.52 17.93 9.32
N VAL A 550 -15.09 17.81 10.57
CA VAL A 550 -13.66 17.96 10.92
C VAL A 550 -12.94 16.71 10.44
N ALA A 551 -12.03 16.91 9.49
CA ALA A 551 -11.32 15.88 8.76
C ALA A 551 -10.45 15.00 9.68
N MET A 552 -10.72 13.70 9.70
CA MET A 552 -9.79 12.68 10.18
C MET A 552 -8.72 12.44 9.10
N SER A 553 -7.68 13.27 9.09
CA SER A 553 -6.50 13.07 8.22
C SER A 553 -5.23 12.68 8.97
N TRP A 554 -5.30 12.38 10.28
CA TRP A 554 -4.11 12.35 11.15
C TRP A 554 -3.61 10.95 11.58
N ALA A 555 -4.26 9.85 11.19
CA ALA A 555 -3.85 8.50 11.61
C ALA A 555 -3.28 7.60 10.51
N PHE A 556 -3.46 7.95 9.23
CA PHE A 556 -2.90 7.15 8.12
C PHE A 556 -1.38 7.30 7.95
N GLU A 557 -0.74 8.33 8.53
CA GLU A 557 0.73 8.48 8.52
C GLU A 557 1.48 7.40 9.31
N ARG A 558 0.81 6.71 10.26
CA ARG A 558 1.42 5.62 11.03
C ARG A 558 1.42 4.28 10.28
N PHE A 559 0.58 4.14 9.26
CA PHE A 559 0.38 2.90 8.52
C PHE A 559 0.74 2.99 7.03
N GLY A 560 1.02 4.20 6.52
CA GLY A 560 1.46 4.45 5.14
C GLY A 560 2.98 4.48 4.94
N ARG A 561 3.75 3.68 5.67
CA ARG A 561 5.21 3.56 5.51
C ARG A 561 5.64 2.16 5.11
#